data_AF-F0WYL7-F1
#
_entry.id   AF-F0WYL7-F1
#
_cell.length_a   1.000
_cell.length_b   1.000
_cell.length_c   1.000
_cell.angle_alpha   90.00
_cell.angle_beta   90.00
_cell.angle_gamma   90.00
#
_symmetry.space_group_name_H-M   'P 1'
#
loop_
_entity.id
_entity.type
_entity.pdbx_description
1 polymer ?
#
loop_
_entity_poly.entity_id
_entity_poly.type
_entity_poly.pdbx_seq_one_letter_code
_entity_poly.pdbx_strand_id
1 'polypeptide(L)'
;MTTALHPDLENALFQAFEHLCRYASISSIRENIRAHTPPVSESLIPHSIATLRRMQTAHQSHIEIMEAVTHSEPKKTSQTSQVISPLDMKAFFKAIRKKSSKSHIKWLLWEFDDNLDGVIGWEEFRTGCSRNLSDSEGLALNQLFHIAIFLVCVPDETSSISMLELIDKLQKLRGTERIVEKVVLNLESLEKEPARRLSLKEFLEKMSADLPETYAKVDFL
;
A
#
# COMPACT_ATOMS: atom_id res chain seq x y z
N MET A 1 -2.18 18.67 -22.73
CA MET A 1 -3.31 18.97 -21.82
C MET A 1 -3.25 17.95 -20.71
N THR A 2 -2.89 18.36 -19.49
CA THR A 2 -2.91 17.50 -18.31
C THR A 2 -4.37 17.20 -17.99
N THR A 3 -4.81 15.97 -18.25
CA THR A 3 -6.11 15.48 -17.79
C THR A 3 -6.10 15.49 -16.27
N ALA A 4 -6.85 16.43 -15.68
CA ALA A 4 -6.99 16.51 -14.24
C ALA A 4 -7.58 15.20 -13.70
N LEU A 5 -7.04 14.72 -12.58
CA LEU A 5 -7.59 13.55 -11.88
C LEU A 5 -9.05 13.80 -11.52
N HIS A 6 -9.86 12.74 -11.57
CA HIS A 6 -11.22 12.84 -11.06
C HIS A 6 -11.17 13.11 -9.54
N PRO A 7 -11.98 14.02 -8.98
CA PRO A 7 -11.89 14.42 -7.57
C PRO A 7 -11.97 13.24 -6.58
N ASP A 8 -12.83 12.26 -6.85
CA ASP A 8 -12.96 11.09 -5.98
C ASP A 8 -11.70 10.23 -5.94
N LEU A 9 -11.06 10.02 -7.10
CA LEU A 9 -9.82 9.27 -7.19
C LEU A 9 -8.66 10.07 -6.57
N GLU A 10 -8.62 11.38 -6.78
CA GLU A 10 -7.63 12.26 -6.17
C GLU A 10 -7.71 12.23 -4.64
N ASN A 11 -8.93 12.31 -4.08
CA ASN A 11 -9.14 12.21 -2.64
C ASN A 11 -8.72 10.85 -2.08
N ALA A 12 -9.02 9.75 -2.79
CA ALA A 12 -8.59 8.42 -2.37
C ALA A 12 -7.06 8.27 -2.42
N LEU A 13 -6.42 8.79 -3.47
CA LEU A 13 -4.96 8.82 -3.60
C LEU A 13 -4.32 9.69 -2.51
N PHE A 14 -4.95 10.80 -2.13
CA PHE A 14 -4.48 11.64 -1.03
C PHE A 14 -4.49 10.88 0.31
N GLN A 15 -5.53 10.09 0.58
CA GLN A 15 -5.56 9.25 1.79
C GLN A 15 -4.45 8.19 1.78
N ALA A 16 -4.21 7.55 0.63
CA ALA A 16 -3.10 6.61 0.48
C ALA A 16 -1.74 7.30 0.67
N PHE A 17 -1.56 8.52 0.14
CA PHE A 17 -0.38 9.35 0.36
C PHE A 17 -0.17 9.66 1.85
N GLU A 18 -1.20 10.14 2.54
CA GLU A 18 -1.11 10.46 3.97
C GLU A 18 -0.78 9.23 4.83
N HIS A 19 -1.32 8.06 4.48
CA HIS A 19 -0.97 6.79 5.12
C HIS A 19 0.52 6.47 4.97
N LEU A 20 1.06 6.67 3.76
CA LEU A 20 2.48 6.46 3.48
C LEU A 20 3.38 7.48 4.20
N CYS A 21 3.01 8.76 4.28
CA CYS A 21 3.80 9.80 4.96
C CYS A 21 4.01 9.55 6.46
N ARG A 22 3.10 8.80 7.10
CA ARG A 22 3.13 8.56 8.55
C ARG A 22 3.60 7.16 8.89
N TYR A 23 4.01 6.38 7.90
CA TYR A 23 4.13 4.94 8.05
C TYR A 23 5.22 4.55 9.07
N ALA A 24 6.39 5.20 9.05
CA ALA A 24 7.44 4.93 10.03
C ALA A 24 6.97 5.23 11.46
N SER A 25 6.24 6.34 11.65
CA SER A 25 5.71 6.74 12.95
C SER A 25 4.65 5.75 13.45
N ILE A 26 3.69 5.38 12.60
CA ILE A 26 2.64 4.40 12.91
C ILE A 26 3.25 3.04 13.22
N SER A 27 4.23 2.60 12.42
CA SER A 27 4.92 1.33 12.61
C SER A 27 5.66 1.28 13.95
N SER A 28 6.34 2.35 14.34
CA SER A 28 6.99 2.45 15.65
C SER A 28 5.98 2.33 16.80
N ILE A 29 4.82 2.96 16.68
CA ILE A 29 3.73 2.83 17.66
C ILE A 29 3.22 1.38 17.72
N ARG A 30 2.98 0.74 16.57
CA ARG A 30 2.54 -0.67 16.50
C ARG A 30 3.55 -1.62 17.15
N GLU A 31 4.85 -1.42 16.91
CA GLU A 31 5.91 -2.21 17.54
C GLU A 31 5.96 -1.98 19.05
N ASN A 32 5.79 -0.73 19.50
CA ASN A 32 5.73 -0.39 20.92
C ASN A 32 4.53 -1.06 21.60
N ILE A 33 3.34 -0.99 21.01
CA ILE A 33 2.15 -1.69 21.51
C ILE A 33 2.40 -3.20 21.58
N ARG A 34 2.97 -3.81 20.53
CA ARG A 34 3.27 -5.24 20.51
C ARG A 34 4.28 -5.64 21.59
N ALA A 35 5.28 -4.81 21.87
CA ALA A 35 6.26 -5.06 22.92
C ALA A 35 5.63 -5.04 24.33
N HIS A 36 4.55 -4.27 24.51
CA HIS A 36 3.85 -4.12 25.79
C HIS A 36 2.56 -4.95 25.88
N THR A 37 2.18 -5.64 24.81
CA THR A 37 1.05 -6.60 24.80
C THR A 37 1.62 -8.01 24.94
N PRO A 38 1.21 -8.80 25.95
CA PRO A 38 1.72 -10.14 26.13
C PRO A 38 1.41 -11.01 24.90
N PRO A 39 2.36 -11.85 24.44
CA PRO A 39 2.12 -12.73 23.30
C PRO A 39 0.97 -13.68 23.64
N VAL A 40 -0.05 -13.72 22.79
CA VAL A 40 -1.05 -14.79 22.83
C VAL A 40 -0.29 -16.07 22.47
N SER A 41 -0.15 -16.99 23.42
CA SER A 41 0.56 -18.25 23.23
C SER A 41 -0.05 -19.04 22.07
N GLU A 42 0.72 -19.25 21.00
CA GLU A 42 0.36 -19.95 19.76
C GLU A 42 0.05 -21.46 19.93
N SER A 43 -0.03 -21.98 21.16
CA SER A 43 -0.16 -23.42 21.40
C SER A 43 -1.59 -23.94 21.58
N LEU A 44 -2.63 -23.20 21.17
CA LEU A 44 -4.01 -23.68 21.23
C LEU A 44 -4.59 -23.79 19.83
N ILE A 45 -4.46 -24.98 19.24
CA ILE A 45 -5.35 -25.43 18.17
C ILE A 45 -6.79 -25.16 18.66
N PRO A 46 -7.62 -24.39 17.93
CA PRO A 46 -8.92 -23.99 18.44
C PRO A 46 -9.88 -25.19 18.44
N HIS A 47 -9.88 -25.95 19.54
CA HIS A 47 -10.83 -27.06 19.75
C HIS A 47 -12.16 -26.60 20.39
N SER A 48 -12.36 -25.29 20.55
CA SER A 48 -13.52 -24.74 21.25
C SER A 48 -14.01 -23.46 20.59
N ILE A 49 -15.34 -23.34 20.48
CA ILE A 49 -16.04 -22.12 20.06
C ILE A 49 -15.62 -20.91 20.91
N ALA A 50 -15.26 -21.13 22.19
CA ALA A 50 -14.77 -20.06 23.05
C ALA A 50 -13.41 -19.51 22.59
N THR A 51 -12.52 -20.36 22.06
CA THR A 51 -11.21 -19.93 21.53
C THR A 51 -11.38 -19.16 20.23
N LEU A 52 -12.25 -19.62 19.33
CA LEU A 52 -12.60 -18.88 18.10
C LEU A 52 -13.19 -17.52 18.42
N ARG A 53 -14.12 -17.43 19.38
CA ARG A 53 -14.69 -16.15 19.82
C ARG A 53 -13.62 -15.22 20.39
N ARG A 54 -12.67 -15.73 21.20
CA ARG A 54 -11.56 -14.91 21.71
C ARG A 54 -10.64 -14.41 20.58
N MET A 55 -10.33 -15.22 19.57
CA MET A 55 -9.55 -14.78 18.42
C MET A 55 -10.31 -13.75 17.58
N GLN A 56 -11.62 -13.92 17.41
CA GLN A 56 -12.46 -12.99 16.67
C GLN A 56 -12.63 -11.66 17.42
N THR A 57 -12.77 -11.68 18.74
CA THR A 57 -12.73 -10.47 19.58
C THR A 57 -11.35 -9.81 19.57
N ALA A 58 -10.26 -10.58 19.57
CA ALA A 58 -8.91 -10.03 19.45
C ALA A 58 -8.69 -9.35 18.09
N HIS A 59 -9.15 -9.98 17.00
CA HIS A 59 -9.11 -9.39 15.66
C HIS A 59 -9.97 -8.13 15.57
N GLN A 60 -11.19 -8.15 16.13
CA GLN A 60 -12.06 -6.98 16.19
C GLN A 60 -11.44 -5.85 17.02
N SER A 61 -10.84 -6.17 18.17
CA SER A 61 -10.13 -5.18 18.99
C SER A 61 -8.90 -4.61 18.28
N HIS A 62 -8.21 -5.40 17.46
CA HIS A 62 -7.10 -4.93 16.64
C HIS A 62 -7.58 -3.98 15.54
N ILE A 63 -8.72 -4.26 14.90
CA ILE A 63 -9.36 -3.36 13.94
C ILE A 63 -9.75 -2.05 14.64
N GLU A 64 -10.42 -2.12 15.79
CA GLU A 64 -10.84 -0.94 16.56
C GLU A 64 -9.65 -0.11 17.05
N ILE A 65 -8.54 -0.75 17.47
CA ILE A 65 -7.30 -0.07 17.83
C ILE A 65 -6.66 0.57 16.60
N MET A 66 -6.67 -0.09 15.44
CA MET A 66 -6.17 0.50 14.20
C MET A 66 -6.99 1.71 13.77
N GLU A 67 -8.32 1.61 13.81
CA GLU A 67 -9.23 2.73 13.54
C GLU A 67 -8.99 3.88 14.53
N ALA A 68 -8.84 3.57 15.82
CA ALA A 68 -8.55 4.57 16.84
C ALA A 68 -7.17 5.24 16.63
N VAL A 69 -6.16 4.51 16.17
CA VAL A 69 -4.82 5.06 15.84
C VAL A 69 -4.86 5.91 14.57
N THR A 70 -5.67 5.53 13.58
CA THR A 70 -5.89 6.35 12.37
C THR A 70 -6.72 7.60 12.65
N HIS A 71 -7.59 7.58 13.66
CA HIS A 71 -8.45 8.71 14.04
C HIS A 71 -7.94 9.53 15.24
N SER A 72 -6.93 9.07 15.98
CA SER A 72 -6.31 9.86 17.04
C SER A 72 -5.47 10.97 16.43
N GLU A 73 -5.90 12.24 16.61
CA GLU A 73 -5.09 13.39 16.23
C GLU A 73 -3.72 13.32 16.94
N PRO A 74 -2.60 13.45 16.19
CA PRO A 74 -1.29 13.45 16.82
C PRO A 74 -1.17 14.68 17.72
N LYS A 75 -0.77 14.46 18.99
CA LYS A 75 -0.32 15.54 19.88
C LYS A 75 0.73 16.35 19.13
N LYS A 76 0.49 17.66 18.99
CA LYS A 76 1.38 18.63 18.33
C LYS A 76 2.79 18.57 18.90
N THR A 77 3.64 17.73 18.33
CA THR A 77 5.09 17.75 18.52
C THR A 77 5.72 17.74 17.14
N SER A 78 6.23 18.91 16.73
CA SER A 78 6.98 19.22 15.50
C SER A 78 6.36 18.75 14.18
N GLN A 79 6.08 19.69 13.28
CA GLN A 79 5.71 19.44 11.88
C GLN A 79 6.54 18.31 11.27
N THR A 80 6.00 17.09 11.24
CA THR A 80 6.51 16.05 10.36
C THR A 80 6.13 16.48 8.97
N SER A 81 7.13 16.79 8.13
CA SER A 81 6.93 17.15 6.73
C SER A 81 5.96 16.15 6.09
N GLN A 82 4.90 16.64 5.42
CA GLN A 82 3.91 15.81 4.72
C GLN A 82 4.55 15.26 3.44
N VAL A 83 5.51 14.35 3.61
CA VAL A 83 6.27 13.75 2.52
C VAL A 83 6.42 12.25 2.76
N ILE A 84 6.51 11.46 1.70
CA ILE A 84 6.90 10.06 1.78
C ILE A 84 8.42 10.01 1.83
N SER A 85 8.98 9.53 2.94
CA SER A 85 10.43 9.44 3.13
C SER A 85 10.99 8.03 2.88
N PRO A 86 12.32 7.88 2.69
CA PRO A 86 12.96 6.56 2.65
C PRO A 86 12.71 5.72 3.92
N LEU A 87 12.54 6.37 5.08
CA LEU A 87 12.26 5.68 6.34
C LEU A 87 10.85 5.09 6.35
N ASP A 88 9.88 5.83 5.84
CA ASP A 88 8.49 5.36 5.71
C ASP A 88 8.41 4.16 4.79
N MET A 89 9.03 4.23 3.61
CA MET A 89 9.06 3.11 2.67
C MET A 89 9.80 1.91 3.23
N LYS A 90 10.90 2.11 3.98
CA LYS A 90 11.58 1.01 4.67
C LYS A 90 10.69 0.33 5.69
N ALA A 91 9.97 1.11 6.50
CA ALA A 91 9.02 0.58 7.48
C ALA A 91 7.85 -0.15 6.79
N PHE A 92 7.35 0.39 5.68
CA PHE A 92 6.30 -0.20 4.86
C PHE A 92 6.69 -1.57 4.32
N PHE A 93 7.84 -1.69 3.66
CA PHE A 93 8.31 -2.98 3.13
C PHE A 93 8.58 -4.00 4.24
N LYS A 94 9.07 -3.56 5.40
CA LYS A 94 9.23 -4.43 6.57
C LYS A 94 7.88 -5.01 7.02
N ALA A 95 6.83 -4.20 7.08
CA ALA A 95 5.51 -4.63 7.52
C ALA A 95 4.88 -5.67 6.58
N ILE A 96 5.02 -5.49 5.27
CA ILE A 96 4.53 -6.46 4.27
C ILE A 96 5.47 -7.65 4.06
N ARG A 97 6.48 -7.80 4.94
CA ARG A 97 7.47 -8.89 4.95
C ARG A 97 8.21 -9.06 3.62
N LYS A 98 8.39 -7.98 2.87
CA LYS A 98 9.18 -7.95 1.63
C LYS A 98 10.53 -7.31 1.92
N LYS A 99 11.61 -8.01 1.60
CA LYS A 99 12.96 -7.45 1.72
C LYS A 99 13.14 -6.36 0.66
N SER A 100 13.59 -5.18 1.08
CA SER A 100 13.97 -4.08 0.20
C SER A 100 15.36 -3.58 0.57
N SER A 101 16.20 -3.34 -0.43
CA SER A 101 17.51 -2.70 -0.23
C SER A 101 17.35 -1.17 -0.15
N LYS A 102 18.36 -0.47 0.37
CA LYS A 102 18.38 1.00 0.33
C LYS A 102 18.32 1.52 -1.11
N SER A 103 19.04 0.85 -2.02
CA SER A 103 19.03 1.14 -3.46
C SER A 103 17.62 1.00 -4.02
N HIS A 104 16.92 -0.09 -3.73
CA HIS A 104 15.54 -0.31 -4.19
C HIS A 104 14.59 0.79 -3.71
N ILE A 105 14.67 1.19 -2.44
CA ILE A 105 13.84 2.29 -1.91
C ILE A 105 14.15 3.60 -2.63
N LYS A 106 15.42 3.91 -2.88
CA LYS A 106 15.82 5.11 -3.62
C LYS A 106 15.23 5.10 -5.03
N TRP A 107 15.28 3.97 -5.73
CA TRP A 107 14.69 3.81 -7.06
C TRP A 107 13.18 3.97 -7.06
N LEU A 108 12.52 3.40 -6.06
CA LEU A 108 11.08 3.52 -5.91
C LEU A 108 10.65 4.98 -5.72
N LEU A 109 11.39 5.74 -4.90
CA LEU A 109 11.09 7.16 -4.70
C LEU A 109 11.39 7.98 -5.97
N TRP A 110 12.46 7.63 -6.68
CA TRP A 110 12.87 8.27 -7.92
C TRP A 110 11.82 8.16 -9.05
N GLU A 111 10.85 7.25 -8.94
CA GLU A 111 9.73 7.20 -9.89
C GLU A 111 8.95 8.52 -9.92
N PHE A 112 8.78 9.15 -8.76
CA PHE A 112 7.88 10.31 -8.55
C PHE A 112 8.62 11.56 -8.03
N ASP A 113 9.84 11.43 -7.50
CA ASP A 113 10.69 12.53 -7.02
C ASP A 113 11.23 13.37 -8.21
N ASP A 114 10.39 14.27 -8.72
CA ASP A 114 10.69 15.12 -9.88
C ASP A 114 11.68 16.26 -9.50
N ASN A 115 11.75 16.66 -8.22
CA ASN A 115 12.62 17.76 -7.76
C ASN A 115 14.01 17.28 -7.27
N LEU A 116 14.21 15.96 -7.10
CA LEU A 116 15.42 15.27 -6.67
C LEU A 116 15.86 15.55 -5.22
N ASP A 117 14.92 15.84 -4.32
CA ASP A 117 15.19 16.05 -2.89
C ASP A 117 15.24 14.74 -2.08
N GLY A 118 14.92 13.61 -2.70
CA GLY A 118 14.96 12.28 -2.11
C GLY A 118 13.76 11.94 -1.22
N VAL A 119 12.71 12.77 -1.22
CA VAL A 119 11.40 12.49 -0.64
C VAL A 119 10.31 12.74 -1.70
N ILE A 120 9.05 12.47 -1.37
CA ILE A 120 7.93 12.76 -2.28
C ILE A 120 6.89 13.59 -1.56
N GLY A 121 6.66 14.81 -2.04
CA GLY A 121 5.53 15.64 -1.62
C GLY A 121 4.22 15.27 -2.32
N TRP A 122 3.11 15.87 -1.88
CA TRP A 122 1.80 15.59 -2.46
C TRP A 122 1.72 15.88 -3.96
N GLU A 123 2.24 17.02 -4.42
CA GLU A 123 2.14 17.39 -5.84
C GLU A 123 2.94 16.46 -6.76
N GLU A 124 4.10 15.99 -6.29
CA GLU A 124 4.90 14.96 -6.97
C GLU A 124 4.16 13.63 -7.03
N PHE A 125 3.59 13.21 -5.90
CA PHE A 125 2.80 11.99 -5.83
C PHE A 125 1.59 12.03 -6.78
N ARG A 126 0.84 13.13 -6.74
CA ARG A 126 -0.31 13.38 -7.61
C ARG A 126 0.10 13.37 -9.08
N THR A 127 1.19 14.04 -9.43
CA THR A 127 1.72 14.11 -10.80
C THR A 127 2.17 12.75 -11.29
N GLY A 128 2.90 11.98 -10.46
CA GLY A 128 3.32 10.62 -10.75
C GLY A 128 2.15 9.65 -10.97
N CYS A 129 1.11 9.74 -10.15
CA CYS A 129 -0.14 9.00 -10.34
C CYS A 129 -0.85 9.40 -11.65
N SER A 130 -0.98 10.70 -11.92
CA SER A 130 -1.60 11.21 -13.15
C SER A 130 -0.86 10.74 -14.40
N ARG A 131 0.48 10.70 -14.34
CA ARG A 131 1.36 10.19 -15.41
C ARG A 131 1.06 8.73 -15.69
N ASN A 132 1.00 7.89 -14.65
CA ASN A 132 0.68 6.47 -14.76
C ASN A 132 -0.74 6.18 -15.27
N LEU A 133 -1.73 6.97 -14.85
CA LEU A 133 -3.11 6.83 -15.32
C LEU A 133 -3.27 7.18 -16.80
N SER A 134 -2.48 8.15 -17.28
CA SER A 134 -2.54 8.62 -18.66
C SER A 134 -1.61 7.85 -19.60
N ASP A 135 -0.72 7.01 -19.06
CA ASP A 135 0.26 6.22 -19.81
C ASP A 135 -0.42 5.12 -20.62
N SER A 136 -0.54 5.33 -21.93
CA SER A 136 -1.12 4.34 -22.87
C SER A 136 -0.12 3.27 -23.27
N GLU A 137 1.17 3.60 -23.23
CA GLU A 137 2.24 2.75 -23.76
C GLU A 137 2.83 1.82 -22.68
N GLY A 138 2.47 2.03 -21.40
CA GLY A 138 2.97 1.25 -20.28
C GLY A 138 4.46 1.52 -19.97
N LEU A 139 4.98 2.69 -20.37
CA LEU A 139 6.38 3.07 -20.21
C LEU A 139 6.67 3.77 -18.88
N ALA A 140 5.64 4.20 -18.16
CA ALA A 140 5.80 4.83 -16.86
C ALA A 140 6.24 3.81 -15.80
N LEU A 141 7.21 4.23 -14.98
CA LEU A 141 7.55 3.52 -13.76
C LEU A 141 6.35 3.57 -12.80
N ASN A 142 6.01 2.41 -12.26
CA ASN A 142 4.68 2.17 -11.72
C ASN A 142 4.64 1.38 -10.41
N GLN A 143 5.79 1.08 -9.77
CA GLN A 143 5.75 0.32 -8.52
C GLN A 143 5.10 1.11 -7.39
N LEU A 144 5.47 2.39 -7.23
CA LEU A 144 4.87 3.26 -6.22
C LEU A 144 3.40 3.54 -6.54
N PHE A 145 3.08 3.67 -7.83
CA PHE A 145 1.70 3.78 -8.31
C PHE A 145 0.87 2.55 -7.93
N HIS A 146 1.36 1.33 -8.17
CA HIS A 146 0.65 0.10 -7.81
C HIS A 146 0.44 0.00 -6.29
N ILE A 147 1.41 0.42 -5.48
CA ILE A 147 1.23 0.51 -4.02
C ILE A 147 0.07 1.45 -3.68
N ALA A 148 0.06 2.65 -4.26
CA ALA A 148 -0.99 3.65 -4.03
C ALA A 148 -2.39 3.10 -4.39
N ILE A 149 -2.51 2.50 -5.57
CA ILE A 149 -3.78 1.92 -6.06
C ILE A 149 -4.27 0.78 -5.19
N PHE A 150 -3.38 -0.08 -4.68
CA PHE A 150 -3.77 -1.11 -3.74
C PHE A 150 -4.28 -0.50 -2.44
N LEU A 151 -3.60 0.52 -1.90
CA LEU A 151 -3.99 1.19 -0.66
C LEU A 151 -5.32 1.95 -0.78
N VAL A 152 -5.62 2.50 -1.95
CA VAL A 152 -6.94 3.06 -2.28
C VAL A 152 -8.06 2.02 -2.11
N CYS A 153 -7.78 0.77 -2.47
CA CYS A 153 -8.76 -0.32 -2.37
C CYS A 153 -8.78 -0.96 -0.97
N VAL A 154 -7.61 -1.07 -0.34
CA VAL A 154 -7.36 -1.74 0.93
C VAL A 154 -6.54 -0.80 1.83
N PRO A 155 -7.18 -0.11 2.79
CA PRO A 155 -6.48 0.86 3.64
C PRO A 155 -5.35 0.26 4.51
N ASP A 156 -5.37 -1.07 4.74
CA ASP A 156 -4.35 -1.80 5.48
C ASP A 156 -3.50 -2.67 4.55
N GLU A 157 -2.21 -2.36 4.46
CA GLU A 157 -1.23 -3.06 3.63
C GLU A 157 -1.02 -4.54 4.00
N THR A 158 -1.37 -4.94 5.23
CA THR A 158 -1.27 -6.34 5.68
C THR A 158 -2.51 -7.16 5.37
N SER A 159 -3.59 -6.48 5.01
CA SER A 159 -4.83 -7.11 4.58
C SER A 159 -4.69 -7.66 3.16
N SER A 160 -5.65 -8.51 2.79
CA SER A 160 -5.72 -9.12 1.46
C SER A 160 -7.08 -8.81 0.83
N ILE A 161 -7.16 -8.81 -0.50
CA ILE A 161 -8.37 -8.49 -1.27
C ILE A 161 -8.58 -9.52 -2.38
N SER A 162 -9.82 -9.89 -2.67
CA SER A 162 -10.09 -10.75 -3.84
C SER A 162 -10.03 -9.95 -5.14
N MET A 163 -9.81 -10.61 -6.28
CA MET A 163 -9.78 -9.94 -7.59
C MET A 163 -11.09 -9.21 -7.90
N LEU A 164 -12.24 -9.81 -7.57
CA LEU A 164 -13.56 -9.21 -7.78
C LEU A 164 -13.78 -7.97 -6.90
N GLU A 165 -13.39 -8.04 -5.61
CA GLU A 165 -13.46 -6.88 -4.70
C GLU A 165 -12.56 -5.73 -5.19
N LEU A 166 -11.38 -6.06 -5.69
CA LEU A 166 -10.43 -5.08 -6.23
C LEU A 166 -11.01 -4.38 -7.46
N ILE A 167 -11.54 -5.14 -8.42
CA ILE A 167 -12.17 -4.60 -9.64
C ILE A 167 -13.38 -3.73 -9.28
N ASP A 168 -14.28 -4.21 -8.41
CA ASP A 168 -15.46 -3.47 -7.97
C ASP A 168 -15.10 -2.12 -7.31
N LYS A 169 -14.07 -2.09 -6.46
CA LYS A 169 -13.58 -0.86 -5.83
C LYS A 169 -12.99 0.11 -6.85
N LEU A 170 -12.16 -0.38 -7.78
CA LEU A 170 -11.59 0.45 -8.82
C LEU A 170 -12.67 1.02 -9.73
N GLN A 171 -13.60 0.21 -10.22
CA GLN A 171 -14.67 0.66 -11.13
C GLN A 171 -15.58 1.76 -10.54
N LYS A 172 -15.66 1.89 -9.21
CA LYS A 172 -16.37 2.98 -8.54
C LYS A 172 -15.63 4.33 -8.63
N LEU A 173 -14.32 4.30 -8.88
CA LEU A 173 -13.47 5.46 -9.02
C LEU A 173 -13.28 5.77 -10.51
N ARG A 174 -13.85 6.88 -10.98
CA ARG A 174 -13.68 7.31 -12.37
C ARG A 174 -12.21 7.56 -12.69
N GLY A 175 -11.77 7.17 -13.88
CA GLY A 175 -10.39 7.32 -14.34
C GLY A 175 -9.51 6.09 -14.10
N THR A 176 -10.02 5.03 -13.47
CA THR A 176 -9.26 3.78 -13.24
C THR A 176 -9.49 2.73 -14.32
N GLU A 177 -10.13 3.04 -15.44
CA GLU A 177 -10.57 2.06 -16.44
C GLU A 177 -9.39 1.23 -16.97
N ARG A 178 -8.28 1.89 -17.31
CA ARG A 178 -7.04 1.21 -17.75
C ARG A 178 -6.39 0.36 -16.67
N ILE A 179 -6.46 0.79 -15.41
CA ILE A 179 -5.95 -0.02 -14.29
C ILE A 179 -6.77 -1.30 -14.18
N VAL A 180 -8.10 -1.19 -14.28
CA VAL A 180 -9.00 -2.35 -14.25
C VAL A 180 -8.65 -3.32 -15.37
N GLU A 181 -8.45 -2.83 -16.60
CA GLU A 181 -8.00 -3.66 -17.73
C GLU A 181 -6.66 -4.37 -17.41
N LYS A 182 -5.68 -3.63 -16.90
CA LYS A 182 -4.37 -4.19 -16.53
C LYS A 182 -4.47 -5.23 -15.41
N VAL A 183 -5.32 -5.00 -14.41
CA VAL A 183 -5.61 -5.93 -13.30
C VAL A 183 -6.24 -7.21 -13.84
N VAL A 184 -7.24 -7.10 -14.72
CA VAL A 184 -7.89 -8.25 -15.36
C VAL A 184 -6.87 -9.08 -16.13
N LEU A 185 -6.04 -8.44 -16.96
CA LEU A 185 -5.02 -9.12 -17.77
C LEU A 185 -3.97 -9.83 -16.91
N ASN A 186 -3.43 -9.17 -15.88
CA ASN A 186 -2.34 -9.72 -15.08
C ASN A 186 -2.80 -10.73 -14.01
N LEU A 187 -4.07 -10.68 -13.61
CA LEU A 187 -4.64 -11.56 -12.58
C LEU A 187 -5.64 -12.58 -13.12
N GLU A 188 -5.83 -12.70 -14.43
CA GLU A 188 -6.80 -13.63 -15.08
C GLU A 188 -6.71 -15.05 -14.51
N SER A 189 -5.49 -15.53 -14.22
CA SER A 189 -5.28 -16.86 -13.61
C SER A 189 -5.98 -17.07 -12.27
N LEU A 190 -6.27 -15.99 -11.53
CA LEU A 190 -6.94 -16.01 -10.23
C LEU A 190 -8.47 -15.97 -10.34
N GLU A 191 -9.02 -15.64 -11.51
CA GLU A 191 -10.48 -15.63 -11.73
C GLU A 191 -11.09 -17.02 -11.51
N LYS A 192 -10.31 -18.08 -11.78
CA LYS A 192 -10.70 -19.48 -11.54
C LYS A 192 -10.85 -19.83 -10.06
N GLU A 193 -10.36 -18.97 -9.16
CA GLU A 193 -10.42 -19.13 -7.70
C GLU A 193 -10.98 -17.85 -7.06
N PRO A 194 -12.29 -17.52 -7.22
CA PRO A 194 -12.83 -16.21 -6.83
C PRO A 194 -12.75 -15.91 -5.33
N ALA A 195 -12.63 -16.93 -4.49
CA ALA A 195 -12.43 -16.79 -3.04
C ALA A 195 -10.97 -16.52 -2.65
N ARG A 196 -10.02 -16.66 -3.58
CA ARG A 196 -8.61 -16.42 -3.32
C ARG A 196 -8.37 -14.94 -3.07
N ARG A 197 -7.74 -14.65 -1.93
CA ARG A 197 -7.35 -13.29 -1.56
C ARG A 197 -5.88 -13.07 -1.90
N LEU A 198 -5.59 -11.87 -2.39
CA LEU A 198 -4.29 -11.42 -2.82
C LEU A 198 -3.74 -10.45 -1.79
N SER A 199 -2.54 -10.73 -1.29
CA SER A 199 -1.79 -9.77 -0.47
C SER A 199 -1.17 -8.67 -1.33
N LEU A 200 -0.82 -7.52 -0.74
CA LEU A 200 -0.10 -6.47 -1.47
C LEU A 200 1.18 -6.98 -2.13
N LYS A 201 1.93 -7.87 -1.46
CA LYS A 201 3.16 -8.43 -2.01
C LYS A 201 2.88 -9.18 -3.32
N GLU A 202 1.88 -10.06 -3.34
CA GLU A 202 1.51 -10.82 -4.53
C GLU A 202 0.94 -9.92 -5.63
N PHE A 203 0.15 -8.91 -5.24
CA PHE A 203 -0.35 -7.88 -6.17
C PHE A 203 0.80 -7.18 -6.89
N LEU A 204 1.81 -6.70 -6.15
CA LEU A 204 2.96 -6.03 -6.74
C LEU A 204 3.76 -6.96 -7.65
N GLU A 205 3.96 -8.23 -7.26
CA GLU A 205 4.67 -9.22 -8.09
C GLU A 205 3.96 -9.48 -9.42
N LYS A 206 2.62 -9.49 -9.43
CA LYS A 206 1.83 -9.68 -10.64
C LYS A 206 1.76 -8.43 -11.51
N MET A 207 1.46 -7.28 -10.91
CA MET A 207 1.30 -6.01 -11.65
C MET A 207 2.62 -5.43 -12.16
N SER A 208 3.74 -5.89 -11.60
CA SER A 208 5.09 -5.44 -11.96
C SER A 208 5.86 -6.51 -12.76
N ALA A 209 5.17 -7.53 -13.29
CA ALA A 209 5.81 -8.60 -14.07
C ALA A 209 6.48 -8.08 -15.35
N ASP A 210 5.99 -6.96 -15.89
CA ASP A 210 6.52 -6.30 -17.09
C ASP A 210 7.78 -5.44 -16.80
N LEU A 211 8.06 -5.18 -15.51
CA LEU A 211 9.36 -4.95 -14.89
C LEU A 211 10.57 -5.62 -15.59
N PRO A 212 11.47 -4.93 -16.34
CA PRO A 212 12.76 -5.54 -16.66
C PRO A 212 13.44 -6.02 -15.37
N GLU A 213 13.91 -7.27 -15.33
CA GLU A 213 14.50 -7.89 -14.12
C GLU A 213 15.61 -7.05 -13.49
N THR A 214 16.27 -6.22 -14.29
CA THR A 214 17.24 -5.24 -13.84
C THR A 214 16.63 -4.36 -12.75
N TYR A 215 15.47 -3.74 -12.93
CA TYR A 215 14.81 -2.88 -11.92
C TYR A 215 14.57 -3.56 -10.56
N ALA A 216 14.37 -4.89 -10.51
CA ALA A 216 14.20 -5.63 -9.26
C ALA A 216 15.53 -5.95 -8.53
N LYS A 217 16.67 -5.82 -9.22
CA LYS A 217 18.00 -6.22 -8.77
C LYS A 217 19.02 -5.07 -8.78
N VAL A 218 18.65 -3.82 -9.07
CA VAL A 218 19.68 -2.79 -9.24
C VAL A 218 20.24 -2.24 -7.93
N ASP A 219 21.43 -2.73 -7.61
CA ASP A 219 22.46 -1.96 -6.92
C ASP A 219 23.15 -1.06 -7.97
N PHE A 220 22.68 0.19 -8.11
CA PHE A 220 23.44 1.17 -8.87
C PHE A 220 24.51 1.77 -7.96
N LEU A 221 25.73 1.27 -8.17
CA LEU A 221 27.04 1.80 -7.76
C LEU A 221 27.24 2.12 -6.28
#